data_AF-A0A957TIV6-F1
#
_entry.id   AF-A0A957TIV6-F1
#
_cell.length_a   1.000
_cell.length_b   1.000
_cell.length_c   1.000
_cell.angle_alpha   90.00
_cell.angle_beta   90.00
_cell.angle_gamma   90.00
#
_symmetry.space_group_name_H-M   'P 1'
#
loop_
_entity.id
_entity.type
_entity.pdbx_description
1 polymer ?
#
loop_
_entity_poly.entity_id
_entity_poly.type
_entity_poly.pdbx_seq_one_letter_code
_entity_poly.pdbx_strand_id
1 'polypeptide(L)'
;MTTKHYRVGADIGGTFTDLIVVDDQSGAFAIGKVLTTPEDPSLAVEEALEQTLASFGVAAAQVRHLIHGTTLVTNAMIERKGAKTALLATQGFRDSVEIGRENRYELYDLMLEQPRPLTPRHLRFDVPQRTLSDGSTYEELDTDYVEKLARELADNGIEAVAIAFLHSFTNPEAERAARAIVQQVAPDLRVSISSDVVPEIREFERASTTIANVYVQDLVERYLRGLENRLHALGFTGNFYLMLSSGGIATVDTTIQFPVRLLESGPAAGALAAQAYGLAAGHESLISFDMGGTTAKICVIDQGKPLIAHEFEVDRIYRFKKGSGLPIKIPVIELIEIGTGGGSIARVDALGLLKVGPDSSGADPGPVCYGRGGEEPTVTDANLILGYLDPGYFLGGRMSLDLAKARQVIKAKIADKLGLSVEEAAWGIHQIANENMANAARVHALERGKDPRRFPLFAFGGAG
;
A
#
# COMPACT_ATOMS: atom_id res chain seq x y z
N MET A 1 27.63 -20.22 -21.52
CA MET A 1 26.34 -19.58 -21.14
C MET A 1 26.18 -19.77 -19.64
N THR A 2 26.19 -18.69 -18.87
CA THR A 2 25.98 -18.73 -17.41
C THR A 2 24.54 -19.20 -17.14
N THR A 3 24.38 -20.31 -16.43
CA THR A 3 23.07 -20.85 -16.06
C THR A 3 22.39 -19.93 -15.04
N LYS A 4 21.26 -19.33 -15.43
CA LYS A 4 20.46 -18.46 -14.56
C LYS A 4 19.55 -19.30 -13.67
N HIS A 5 19.89 -19.44 -12.40
CA HIS A 5 19.16 -20.27 -11.44
C HIS A 5 18.92 -19.56 -10.09
N TYR A 6 19.23 -18.26 -9.99
CA TYR A 6 18.89 -17.48 -8.81
C TYR A 6 17.61 -16.68 -9.01
N ARG A 7 16.81 -16.56 -7.96
CA ARG A 7 15.65 -15.66 -7.89
C ARG A 7 15.88 -14.63 -6.81
N VAL A 8 15.38 -13.42 -7.05
CA VAL A 8 15.43 -12.32 -6.10
C VAL A 8 14.02 -11.83 -5.82
N GLY A 9 13.70 -11.65 -4.54
CA GLY A 9 12.54 -10.90 -4.07
C GLY A 9 13.02 -9.63 -3.38
N ALA A 10 12.44 -8.48 -3.70
CA ALA A 10 12.76 -7.19 -3.08
C ALA A 10 11.48 -6.47 -2.67
N ASP A 11 11.39 -6.01 -1.43
CA ASP A 11 10.26 -5.23 -0.92
C ASP A 11 10.74 -3.92 -0.33
N ILE A 12 10.12 -2.81 -0.75
CA ILE A 12 10.38 -1.50 -0.18
C ILE A 12 9.30 -1.16 0.84
N GLY A 13 9.68 -1.30 2.11
CA GLY A 13 8.91 -0.77 3.23
C GLY A 13 9.24 0.70 3.53
N GLY A 14 8.48 1.29 4.45
CA GLY A 14 8.69 2.68 4.88
C GLY A 14 9.98 2.91 5.68
N THR A 15 10.56 1.85 6.28
CA THR A 15 11.78 1.95 7.11
C THR A 15 12.97 1.23 6.49
N PHE A 16 12.74 0.03 5.97
CA PHE A 16 13.78 -0.83 5.41
C PHE A 16 13.38 -1.29 4.03
N THR A 17 14.41 -1.51 3.20
CA THR A 17 14.31 -2.26 1.97
C THR A 17 14.86 -3.66 2.24
N ASP A 18 13.99 -4.65 2.11
CA ASP A 18 14.27 -6.05 2.40
C ASP A 18 14.47 -6.82 1.08
N LEU A 19 15.48 -7.69 1.05
CA LEU A 19 15.83 -8.46 -0.14
C LEU A 19 16.12 -9.91 0.23
N ILE A 20 15.72 -10.83 -0.64
CA ILE A 20 16.10 -12.25 -0.53
C ILE A 20 16.62 -12.74 -1.88
N VAL A 21 17.75 -13.43 -1.86
CA VAL A 21 18.31 -14.17 -3.00
C VAL A 21 18.15 -15.65 -2.71
N VAL A 22 17.60 -16.42 -3.64
CA VAL A 22 17.40 -17.87 -3.51
C VAL A 22 18.05 -18.58 -4.68
N ASP A 23 18.81 -19.63 -4.40
CA ASP A 23 19.34 -20.60 -5.36
C ASP A 23 18.29 -21.70 -5.61
N ASP A 24 17.77 -21.81 -6.84
CA ASP A 24 16.76 -22.82 -7.18
C ASP A 24 17.31 -24.25 -7.26
N GLN A 25 18.63 -24.43 -7.33
CA GLN A 25 19.24 -25.76 -7.38
C GLN A 25 19.52 -26.30 -5.98
N SER A 26 20.11 -25.48 -5.11
CA SER A 26 20.49 -25.92 -3.76
C SER A 26 19.45 -25.59 -2.69
N GLY A 27 18.56 -24.62 -2.95
CA GLY A 27 17.67 -24.05 -1.94
C GLY A 27 18.37 -23.10 -0.96
N ALA A 28 19.67 -22.85 -1.13
CA ALA A 28 20.39 -21.88 -0.32
C ALA A 28 19.86 -20.47 -0.57
N PHE A 29 19.90 -19.62 0.47
CA PHE A 29 19.43 -18.25 0.37
C PHE A 29 20.29 -17.27 1.17
N ALA A 30 20.24 -15.99 0.78
CA ALA A 30 20.82 -14.88 1.50
C ALA A 30 19.76 -13.77 1.66
N ILE A 31 19.81 -13.06 2.79
CA ILE A 31 18.89 -11.96 3.11
C ILE A 31 19.69 -10.66 3.16
N GLY A 32 19.20 -9.67 2.43
CA GLY A 32 19.67 -8.28 2.46
C GLY A 32 18.69 -7.40 3.22
N LYS A 33 19.23 -6.44 3.98
CA LYS A 33 18.44 -5.41 4.63
C LYS A 33 19.23 -4.11 4.67
N VAL A 34 18.68 -3.09 4.03
CA VAL A 34 19.25 -1.73 4.03
C VAL A 34 18.18 -0.72 4.46
N LEU A 35 18.60 0.48 4.81
CA LEU A 35 17.67 1.57 5.08
C LEU A 35 17.03 2.03 3.78
N THR A 36 15.72 2.26 3.80
CA THR A 36 15.04 2.87 2.65
C THR A 36 15.56 4.29 2.46
N THR A 37 15.80 4.69 1.21
CA THR A 37 16.14 6.08 0.84
C THR A 37 14.88 6.75 0.28
N PRO A 38 14.14 7.56 1.06
CA PRO A 38 12.81 8.04 0.65
C PRO A 38 12.83 8.92 -0.60
N GLU A 39 13.93 9.66 -0.82
CA GLU A 39 14.09 10.56 -1.96
C GLU A 39 14.33 9.83 -3.29
N ASP A 40 15.01 8.68 -3.24
CA ASP A 40 15.21 7.78 -4.38
C ASP A 40 15.23 6.32 -3.90
N PRO A 41 14.05 5.67 -3.82
CA PRO A 41 13.95 4.29 -3.34
C PRO A 41 14.69 3.28 -4.24
N SER A 42 14.97 3.63 -5.50
CA SER A 42 15.70 2.74 -6.41
C SER A 42 17.15 2.54 -5.96
N LEU A 43 17.76 3.54 -5.30
CA LEU A 43 19.11 3.42 -4.72
C LEU A 43 19.15 2.34 -3.63
N ALA A 44 18.14 2.29 -2.77
CA ALA A 44 18.09 1.30 -1.70
C ALA A 44 17.97 -0.12 -2.26
N VAL A 45 17.21 -0.33 -3.34
CA VAL A 45 17.13 -1.63 -4.01
C VAL A 45 18.44 -2.01 -4.67
N GLU A 46 19.09 -1.05 -5.35
CA GLU A 46 20.40 -1.24 -5.98
C GLU A 46 21.46 -1.66 -4.96
N GLU A 47 21.58 -0.90 -3.86
CA GLU A 47 22.52 -1.17 -2.77
C GLU A 47 22.22 -2.52 -2.10
N ALA A 48 20.95 -2.81 -1.79
CA ALA A 48 20.56 -4.08 -1.19
C ALA A 48 20.91 -5.26 -2.11
N LEU A 49 20.66 -5.11 -3.42
CA LEU A 49 20.95 -6.16 -4.39
C LEU A 49 22.44 -6.40 -4.50
N GLU A 50 23.24 -5.36 -4.67
CA GLU A 50 24.70 -5.45 -4.78
C GLU A 50 25.33 -6.10 -3.53
N GLN A 51 24.98 -5.62 -2.34
CA GLN A 51 25.51 -6.15 -1.08
C GLN A 51 25.12 -7.62 -0.88
N THR A 52 23.87 -7.98 -1.16
CA THR A 52 23.39 -9.34 -0.93
C THR A 52 23.99 -10.32 -1.92
N LEU A 53 24.05 -9.95 -3.21
CA LEU A 53 24.69 -10.76 -4.23
C LEU A 53 26.19 -10.96 -3.96
N ALA A 54 26.90 -9.90 -3.56
CA ALA A 54 28.30 -9.98 -3.19
C ALA A 54 28.51 -10.91 -1.98
N SER A 55 27.66 -10.80 -0.95
CA SER A 55 27.72 -11.68 0.23
C SER A 55 27.46 -13.16 -0.10
N PHE A 56 26.69 -13.41 -1.15
CA PHE A 56 26.34 -14.75 -1.62
C PHE A 56 27.30 -15.28 -2.70
N GLY A 57 28.25 -14.46 -3.14
CA GLY A 57 29.23 -14.82 -4.19
C GLY A 57 28.61 -14.97 -5.59
N VAL A 58 27.51 -14.25 -5.86
CA VAL A 58 26.74 -14.36 -7.11
C VAL A 58 26.84 -13.08 -7.93
N ALA A 59 26.99 -13.22 -9.25
CA ALA A 59 26.89 -12.07 -10.15
C ALA A 59 25.43 -11.78 -10.54
N ALA A 60 25.06 -10.52 -10.72
CA ALA A 60 23.71 -10.11 -11.13
C ALA A 60 23.26 -10.78 -12.45
N ALA A 61 24.19 -11.08 -13.36
CA ALA A 61 23.90 -11.78 -14.61
C ALA A 61 23.38 -13.23 -14.44
N GLN A 62 23.58 -13.83 -13.27
CA GLN A 62 23.10 -15.17 -12.93
C GLN A 62 21.67 -15.17 -12.35
N VAL A 63 21.13 -14.00 -12.04
CA VAL A 63 19.75 -13.86 -11.56
C VAL A 63 18.78 -14.04 -12.73
N ARG A 64 17.86 -14.98 -12.59
CA ARG A 64 16.84 -15.32 -13.57
C ARG A 64 15.62 -14.41 -13.47
N HIS A 65 15.15 -14.19 -12.25
CA HIS A 65 13.95 -13.43 -11.95
C HIS A 65 14.21 -12.49 -10.78
N LEU A 66 13.80 -11.25 -10.92
CA LEU A 66 13.70 -10.30 -9.83
C LEU A 66 12.23 -9.88 -9.70
N ILE A 67 11.64 -10.11 -8.53
CA ILE A 67 10.25 -9.73 -8.23
C ILE A 67 10.30 -8.61 -7.19
N HIS A 68 9.65 -7.50 -7.49
CA HIS A 68 9.69 -6.31 -6.65
C HIS A 68 8.30 -5.89 -6.17
N GLY A 69 8.16 -5.69 -4.85
CA GLY A 69 7.01 -5.09 -4.19
C GLY A 69 7.33 -3.67 -3.75
N THR A 70 6.35 -2.77 -3.82
CA THR A 70 6.53 -1.36 -3.47
C THR A 70 5.31 -0.75 -2.82
N THR A 71 5.56 0.16 -1.86
CA THR A 71 4.54 0.97 -1.19
C THR A 71 4.34 2.35 -1.85
N LEU A 72 5.05 2.62 -2.95
CA LEU A 72 5.05 3.92 -3.63
C LEU A 72 3.65 4.43 -3.98
N VAL A 73 2.80 3.55 -4.53
CA VAL A 73 1.43 3.93 -4.96
C VAL A 73 0.54 4.26 -3.76
N THR A 74 0.56 3.42 -2.71
CA THR A 74 -0.19 3.66 -1.48
C THR A 74 0.20 5.01 -0.86
N ASN A 75 1.50 5.27 -0.72
CA ASN A 75 1.99 6.51 -0.12
C ASN A 75 1.64 7.75 -0.96
N ALA A 76 1.81 7.68 -2.29
CA ALA A 76 1.50 8.82 -3.17
C ALA A 76 0.01 9.22 -3.11
N MET A 77 -0.90 8.24 -2.97
CA MET A 77 -2.32 8.51 -2.83
C MET A 77 -2.68 9.11 -1.47
N ILE A 78 -2.11 8.57 -0.38
CA ILE A 78 -2.35 9.08 0.99
C ILE A 78 -1.78 10.50 1.14
N GLU A 79 -0.55 10.73 0.68
CA GLU A 79 0.14 12.02 0.79
C GLU A 79 -0.34 13.05 -0.25
N ARG A 80 -1.24 12.65 -1.17
CA ARG A 80 -1.72 13.49 -2.28
C ARG A 80 -0.57 14.05 -3.13
N LYS A 81 0.42 13.20 -3.40
CA LYS A 81 1.64 13.49 -4.20
C LYS A 81 1.63 12.78 -5.56
N GLY A 82 0.52 12.86 -6.28
CA GLY A 82 0.44 12.44 -7.68
C GLY A 82 0.29 13.60 -8.66
N ALA A 83 0.14 13.24 -9.92
CA ALA A 83 0.02 14.16 -11.04
C ALA A 83 -1.24 15.04 -10.92
N LYS A 84 -1.14 16.30 -11.35
CA LYS A 84 -2.31 17.19 -11.47
C LYS A 84 -3.26 16.60 -12.51
N THR A 85 -4.35 16.02 -12.02
CA THR A 85 -5.21 15.12 -12.80
C THR A 85 -6.58 15.73 -13.06
N ALA A 86 -7.01 15.73 -14.32
CA ALA A 86 -8.37 16.09 -14.74
C ALA A 86 -9.25 14.85 -14.97
N LEU A 87 -10.57 15.02 -14.83
CA LEU A 87 -11.58 14.01 -15.15
C LEU A 87 -12.46 14.49 -16.31
N LEU A 88 -12.56 13.70 -17.36
CA LEU A 88 -13.58 13.82 -18.40
C LEU A 88 -14.69 12.80 -18.12
N ALA A 89 -15.87 13.30 -17.78
CA ALA A 89 -17.05 12.49 -17.50
C ALA A 89 -18.12 12.72 -18.56
N THR A 90 -19.09 11.81 -18.65
CA THR A 90 -20.33 12.03 -19.41
C THR A 90 -21.01 13.32 -18.94
N GLN A 91 -21.55 14.10 -19.87
CA GLN A 91 -22.28 15.32 -19.53
C GLN A 91 -23.36 15.09 -18.47
N GLY A 92 -23.29 15.85 -17.38
CA GLY A 92 -24.16 15.75 -16.21
C GLY A 92 -23.66 14.82 -15.11
N PHE A 93 -22.51 14.16 -15.30
CA PHE A 93 -21.98 13.14 -14.37
C PHE A 93 -20.59 13.48 -13.80
N ARG A 94 -20.03 14.67 -14.09
CA ARG A 94 -18.72 15.07 -13.54
C ARG A 94 -18.63 15.10 -12.01
N ASP A 95 -19.75 15.30 -11.32
CA ASP A 95 -19.82 15.42 -9.86
C ASP A 95 -20.11 14.07 -9.17
N SER A 96 -20.28 12.97 -9.92
CA SER A 96 -20.51 11.62 -9.36
C SER A 96 -19.41 11.17 -8.39
N VAL A 97 -18.15 11.57 -8.64
CA VAL A 97 -17.02 11.24 -7.75
C VAL A 97 -17.05 12.00 -6.42
N GLU A 98 -17.76 13.14 -6.35
CA GLU A 98 -17.96 13.91 -5.12
C GLU A 98 -19.19 13.42 -4.34
N ILE A 99 -20.28 13.15 -5.07
CA ILE A 99 -21.54 12.68 -4.50
C ILE A 99 -21.37 11.28 -3.90
N GLY A 100 -20.58 10.43 -4.56
CA GLY A 100 -20.30 9.07 -4.12
C GLY A 100 -21.58 8.22 -4.09
N ARG A 101 -21.78 7.48 -3.00
CA ARG A 101 -22.97 6.62 -2.79
C ARG A 101 -24.03 7.24 -1.89
N GLU A 102 -23.85 8.51 -1.49
CA GLU A 102 -24.66 9.18 -0.46
C GLU A 102 -24.72 8.41 0.88
N ASN A 103 -23.76 7.50 1.12
CA ASN A 103 -23.70 6.71 2.34
C ASN A 103 -22.98 7.46 3.46
N ARG A 104 -23.51 7.35 4.69
CA ARG A 104 -22.83 7.80 5.90
C ARG A 104 -22.18 6.60 6.56
N TYR A 105 -20.86 6.54 6.53
CA TYR A 105 -20.09 5.48 7.19
C TYR A 105 -20.11 5.59 8.72
N GLU A 106 -20.49 6.76 9.25
CA GLU A 106 -20.86 6.97 10.65
C GLU A 106 -22.25 7.64 10.69
N LEU A 107 -23.27 6.88 11.09
CA LEU A 107 -24.67 7.31 10.98
C LEU A 107 -25.00 8.44 11.95
N TYR A 108 -24.32 8.50 13.09
CA TYR A 108 -24.63 9.44 14.17
C TYR A 108 -23.77 10.70 14.16
N ASP A 109 -22.71 10.73 13.34
CA ASP A 109 -21.90 11.94 13.18
C ASP A 109 -22.53 12.84 12.11
N LEU A 110 -23.11 13.95 12.54
CA LEU A 110 -23.71 14.96 11.65
C LEU A 110 -22.66 15.84 10.97
N MET A 111 -21.43 15.88 11.49
CA MET A 111 -20.30 16.66 10.98
C MET A 111 -19.32 15.78 10.18
N LEU A 112 -19.81 14.64 9.70
CA LEU A 112 -19.04 13.66 8.94
C LEU A 112 -18.30 14.30 7.76
N GLU A 113 -16.99 14.09 7.69
CA GLU A 113 -16.19 14.48 6.53
C GLU A 113 -16.12 13.34 5.51
N GLN A 114 -16.40 13.62 4.24
CA GLN A 114 -16.24 12.63 3.17
C GLN A 114 -14.82 12.69 2.58
N PRO A 115 -14.26 11.56 2.11
CA PRO A 115 -12.96 11.53 1.47
C PRO A 115 -12.97 12.41 0.23
N ARG A 116 -12.07 13.40 0.19
CA ARG A 116 -11.97 14.32 -0.95
C ARG A 116 -11.46 13.56 -2.18
N PRO A 117 -12.14 13.66 -3.34
CA PRO A 117 -11.65 13.05 -4.58
C PRO A 117 -10.24 13.54 -4.94
N LEU A 118 -9.45 12.69 -5.61
CA LEU A 118 -8.11 13.06 -6.09
C LEU A 118 -8.14 14.20 -7.12
N THR A 119 -9.26 14.33 -7.84
CA THR A 119 -9.48 15.40 -8.80
C THR A 119 -10.45 16.44 -8.22
N PRO A 120 -10.00 17.69 -7.98
CA PRO A 120 -10.85 18.76 -7.47
C PRO A 120 -11.90 19.18 -8.51
N ARG A 121 -13.01 19.76 -8.04
CA ARG A 121 -14.17 20.07 -8.89
C ARG A 121 -13.87 20.88 -10.16
N HIS A 122 -12.98 21.86 -10.08
CA HIS A 122 -12.63 22.71 -11.23
C HIS A 122 -11.82 21.98 -12.31
N LEU A 123 -11.37 20.74 -12.03
CA LEU A 123 -10.70 19.85 -12.98
C LEU A 123 -11.59 18.68 -13.41
N ARG A 124 -12.91 18.78 -13.23
CA ARG A 124 -13.89 17.78 -13.69
C ARG A 124 -14.77 18.40 -14.78
N PHE A 125 -14.81 17.76 -15.94
CA PHE A 125 -15.43 18.31 -17.14
C PHE A 125 -16.53 17.39 -17.65
N ASP A 126 -17.62 18.02 -18.06
CA ASP A 126 -18.77 17.38 -18.69
C ASP A 126 -18.50 17.34 -20.20
N VAL A 127 -18.27 16.14 -20.74
CA VAL A 127 -18.07 15.93 -22.17
C VAL A 127 -19.41 15.57 -22.81
N PRO A 128 -19.87 16.32 -23.84
CA PRO A 128 -21.06 15.97 -24.60
C PRO A 128 -20.86 14.65 -25.34
N GLN A 129 -21.51 13.61 -24.83
CA GLN A 129 -21.63 12.26 -25.40
C GLN A 129 -22.55 11.44 -24.51
N ARG A 130 -23.21 10.42 -25.06
CA ARG A 130 -24.02 9.48 -24.27
C ARG A 130 -24.09 8.10 -24.92
N THR A 131 -23.63 7.09 -24.20
CA THR A 131 -23.91 5.68 -24.47
C THR A 131 -25.06 5.20 -23.58
N LEU A 132 -25.98 4.38 -24.11
CA LEU A 132 -27.07 3.75 -23.36
C LEU A 132 -26.61 2.44 -22.71
N SER A 133 -27.44 1.90 -21.80
CA SER A 133 -27.11 0.67 -21.07
C SER A 133 -26.95 -0.58 -21.93
N ASP A 134 -27.57 -0.60 -23.12
CA ASP A 134 -27.45 -1.67 -24.12
C ASP A 134 -26.20 -1.51 -25.02
N GLY A 135 -25.41 -0.44 -24.83
CA GLY A 135 -24.22 -0.14 -25.61
C GLY A 135 -24.47 0.71 -26.85
N SER A 136 -25.73 1.04 -27.18
CA SER A 136 -26.04 1.92 -28.30
C SER A 136 -25.67 3.38 -28.00
N THR A 137 -25.24 4.11 -29.03
CA THR A 137 -24.92 5.55 -28.91
C THR A 137 -26.20 6.37 -29.03
N TYR A 138 -26.50 7.15 -28.00
CA TYR A 138 -27.60 8.13 -28.00
C TYR A 138 -27.12 9.50 -28.48
N GLU A 139 -25.93 9.90 -28.05
CA GLU A 139 -25.27 11.14 -28.45
C GLU A 139 -23.80 10.84 -28.74
N GLU A 140 -23.36 11.16 -29.95
CA GLU A 140 -21.98 10.95 -30.40
C GLU A 140 -20.99 11.80 -29.61
N LEU A 141 -19.72 11.39 -29.60
CA LEU A 141 -18.66 12.16 -28.98
C LEU A 141 -18.45 13.49 -29.71
N ASP A 142 -18.56 14.61 -28.99
CA ASP A 142 -18.13 15.91 -29.48
C ASP A 142 -16.58 15.97 -29.50
N THR A 143 -16.01 15.64 -30.66
CA THR A 143 -14.56 15.58 -30.86
C THR A 143 -13.90 16.95 -30.78
N ASP A 144 -14.58 18.01 -31.24
CA ASP A 144 -14.06 19.38 -31.23
C ASP A 144 -13.98 19.91 -29.80
N TYR A 145 -14.96 19.57 -28.97
CA TYR A 145 -14.94 19.87 -27.54
C TYR A 145 -13.75 19.19 -26.85
N VAL A 146 -13.54 17.90 -27.11
CA VAL A 146 -12.41 17.15 -26.50
C VAL A 146 -11.07 17.70 -26.96
N GLU A 147 -10.91 18.02 -28.24
CA GLU A 147 -9.67 18.64 -28.76
C GLU A 147 -9.39 19.98 -28.09
N LYS A 148 -10.37 20.87 -28.03
CA LYS A 148 -10.22 22.18 -27.38
C LYS A 148 -9.86 22.03 -25.90
N LEU A 149 -10.59 21.18 -25.19
CA LEU A 149 -10.35 20.91 -23.78
C LEU A 149 -8.94 20.34 -23.55
N ALA A 150 -8.48 19.40 -24.38
CA ALA A 150 -7.14 18.83 -24.27
C ALA A 150 -6.04 19.90 -24.37
N ARG A 151 -6.17 20.86 -25.30
CA ARG A 151 -5.25 22.01 -25.42
C ARG A 151 -5.27 22.87 -24.16
N GLU A 152 -6.46 23.24 -23.71
CA GLU A 152 -6.62 24.06 -22.49
C GLU A 152 -6.01 23.36 -21.26
N LEU A 153 -6.21 22.05 -21.10
CA LEU A 153 -5.62 21.29 -20.00
C LEU A 153 -4.08 21.30 -20.07
N ALA A 154 -3.50 21.06 -21.25
CA ALA A 154 -2.05 21.11 -21.44
C ALA A 154 -1.49 22.51 -21.13
N ASP A 155 -2.12 23.57 -21.64
CA ASP A 155 -1.71 24.96 -21.42
C ASP A 155 -1.79 25.38 -19.93
N ASN A 156 -2.68 24.73 -19.15
CA ASN A 156 -2.84 24.97 -17.71
C ASN A 156 -1.98 24.03 -16.83
N GLY A 157 -1.01 23.33 -17.44
CA GLY A 157 -0.07 22.45 -16.75
C GLY A 157 -0.76 21.28 -16.06
N ILE A 158 -1.86 20.77 -16.63
CA ILE A 158 -2.40 19.46 -16.27
C ILE A 158 -1.43 18.41 -16.79
N GLU A 159 -1.25 17.34 -16.02
CA GLU A 159 -0.27 16.29 -16.34
C GLU A 159 -0.96 14.98 -16.74
N ALA A 160 -2.18 14.79 -16.25
CA ALA A 160 -2.92 13.54 -16.37
C ALA A 160 -4.42 13.76 -16.60
N VAL A 161 -5.03 12.87 -17.38
CA VAL A 161 -6.45 12.86 -17.74
C VAL A 161 -7.04 11.47 -17.51
N ALA A 162 -8.05 11.39 -16.66
CA ALA A 162 -8.91 10.23 -16.52
C ALA A 162 -10.17 10.43 -17.37
N ILE A 163 -10.55 9.43 -18.16
CA ILE A 163 -11.79 9.44 -18.95
C ILE A 163 -12.69 8.33 -18.41
N ALA A 164 -13.85 8.72 -17.88
CA ALA A 164 -14.82 7.78 -17.31
C ALA A 164 -16.24 8.14 -17.77
N PHE A 165 -16.66 7.49 -18.85
CA PHE A 165 -17.97 7.67 -19.45
C PHE A 165 -18.94 6.60 -18.95
N LEU A 166 -20.23 6.93 -18.89
CA LEU A 166 -21.25 5.94 -18.55
C LEU A 166 -21.30 4.84 -19.61
N HIS A 167 -21.52 3.61 -19.15
CA HIS A 167 -21.67 2.43 -20.01
C HIS A 167 -20.48 2.12 -20.94
N SER A 168 -19.30 2.73 -20.70
CA SER A 168 -18.08 2.43 -21.45
C SER A 168 -17.59 0.98 -21.30
N PHE A 169 -18.01 0.29 -20.24
CA PHE A 169 -17.80 -1.14 -20.06
C PHE A 169 -18.60 -2.00 -21.05
N THR A 170 -19.70 -1.47 -21.61
CA THR A 170 -20.51 -2.13 -22.66
C THR A 170 -20.02 -1.71 -24.04
N ASN A 171 -19.80 -0.41 -24.26
CA ASN A 171 -19.26 0.13 -25.51
C ASN A 171 -18.14 1.16 -25.22
N PRO A 172 -16.86 0.82 -25.45
CA PRO A 172 -15.72 1.68 -25.12
C PRO A 172 -15.37 2.71 -26.19
N GLU A 173 -16.09 2.79 -27.31
CA GLU A 173 -15.68 3.57 -28.48
C GLU A 173 -15.48 5.06 -28.18
N ALA A 174 -16.40 5.69 -27.45
CA ALA A 174 -16.28 7.10 -27.08
C ALA A 174 -15.06 7.38 -26.19
N GLU A 175 -14.75 6.51 -25.22
CA GLU A 175 -13.54 6.68 -24.40
C GLU A 175 -12.26 6.49 -25.22
N ARG A 176 -12.22 5.51 -26.12
CA ARG A 176 -11.07 5.25 -26.99
C ARG A 176 -10.83 6.41 -27.95
N ALA A 177 -11.89 6.96 -28.55
CA ALA A 177 -11.83 8.12 -29.41
C ALA A 177 -11.34 9.37 -28.65
N ALA A 178 -11.90 9.64 -27.46
CA ALA A 178 -11.46 10.75 -26.63
C ALA A 178 -9.98 10.62 -26.23
N ARG A 179 -9.51 9.43 -25.84
CA ARG A 179 -8.08 9.18 -25.57
C ARG A 179 -7.22 9.49 -26.79
N ALA A 180 -7.59 8.99 -27.97
CA ALA A 180 -6.82 9.20 -29.19
C ALA A 180 -6.68 10.69 -29.52
N ILE A 181 -7.76 11.47 -29.37
CA ILE A 181 -7.74 12.93 -29.57
C ILE A 181 -6.82 13.61 -28.57
N VAL A 182 -6.94 13.30 -27.27
CA VAL A 182 -6.07 13.88 -26.23
C VAL A 182 -4.60 13.59 -26.52
N GLN A 183 -4.26 12.35 -26.87
CA GLN A 183 -2.88 11.93 -27.18
C GLN A 183 -2.33 12.56 -28.46
N GLN A 184 -3.18 12.85 -29.45
CA GLN A 184 -2.77 13.52 -30.68
C GLN A 184 -2.48 15.01 -30.45
N VAL A 185 -3.29 15.66 -29.61
CA VAL A 185 -3.29 17.12 -29.42
C VAL A 185 -2.31 17.54 -28.33
N ALA A 186 -2.17 16.72 -27.29
CA ALA A 186 -1.35 16.95 -26.12
C ALA A 186 -0.62 15.64 -25.74
N PRO A 187 0.43 15.26 -26.49
CA PRO A 187 1.10 13.96 -26.35
C PRO A 187 1.76 13.73 -24.98
N ASP A 188 2.08 14.82 -24.26
CA ASP A 188 2.68 14.74 -22.92
C ASP A 188 1.65 14.44 -21.83
N LEU A 189 0.34 14.60 -22.10
CA LEU A 189 -0.71 14.24 -21.15
C LEU A 189 -0.83 12.72 -21.02
N ARG A 190 -0.76 12.23 -19.78
CA ARG A 190 -1.08 10.83 -19.49
C ARG A 190 -2.58 10.62 -19.54
N VAL A 191 -3.03 9.52 -20.15
CA VAL A 191 -4.46 9.24 -20.31
C VAL A 191 -4.77 7.82 -19.84
N SER A 192 -5.69 7.70 -18.89
CA SER A 192 -6.33 6.42 -18.55
C SER A 192 -7.82 6.47 -18.91
N ILE A 193 -8.31 5.40 -19.54
CA ILE A 193 -9.73 5.24 -19.85
C ILE A 193 -10.33 4.14 -18.99
N SER A 194 -11.53 4.37 -18.50
CA SER A 194 -12.15 3.50 -17.52
C SER A 194 -12.50 2.11 -18.07
N SER A 195 -12.76 2.00 -19.38
CA SER A 195 -12.97 0.73 -20.07
C SER A 195 -11.74 -0.18 -20.12
N ASP A 196 -10.53 0.37 -19.95
CA ASP A 196 -9.30 -0.41 -19.91
C ASP A 196 -8.89 -0.74 -18.46
N VAL A 197 -9.11 0.20 -17.53
CA VAL A 197 -8.71 0.04 -16.13
C VAL A 197 -9.69 -0.87 -15.37
N VAL A 198 -10.99 -0.57 -15.46
CA VAL A 198 -12.08 -1.31 -14.77
C VAL A 198 -13.33 -1.38 -15.68
N PRO A 199 -13.42 -2.36 -16.60
CA PRO A 199 -14.57 -2.53 -17.49
C PRO A 199 -15.77 -3.16 -16.77
N GLU A 200 -16.29 -2.47 -15.74
CA GLU A 200 -17.44 -2.93 -14.96
C GLU A 200 -18.48 -1.83 -14.72
N ILE A 201 -19.70 -2.26 -14.41
CA ILE A 201 -20.79 -1.37 -13.99
C ILE A 201 -20.47 -0.64 -12.68
N ARG A 202 -21.18 0.48 -12.47
CA ARG A 202 -21.06 1.49 -11.40
C ARG A 202 -19.94 2.50 -11.65
N GLU A 203 -20.35 3.72 -11.98
CA GLU A 203 -19.50 4.81 -12.44
C GLU A 203 -18.64 5.42 -11.35
N PHE A 204 -19.10 5.44 -10.08
CA PHE A 204 -18.36 6.07 -9.00
C PHE A 204 -17.01 5.38 -8.74
N GLU A 205 -17.02 4.08 -8.47
CA GLU A 205 -15.81 3.31 -8.16
C GLU A 205 -14.94 3.16 -9.41
N ARG A 206 -15.56 3.01 -10.58
CA ARG A 206 -14.87 2.96 -11.87
C ARG A 206 -14.12 4.27 -12.15
N ALA A 207 -14.76 5.42 -11.98
CA ALA A 207 -14.13 6.73 -12.15
C ALA A 207 -13.05 6.97 -11.10
N SER A 208 -13.32 6.70 -9.82
CA SER A 208 -12.34 6.81 -8.73
C SER A 208 -11.07 5.99 -9.01
N THR A 209 -11.22 4.74 -9.48
CA THR A 209 -10.10 3.87 -9.83
C THR A 209 -9.32 4.37 -11.05
N THR A 210 -10.02 4.88 -12.06
CA THR A 210 -9.40 5.41 -13.28
C THR A 210 -8.60 6.68 -12.99
N ILE A 211 -9.14 7.56 -12.13
CA ILE A 211 -8.44 8.73 -11.62
C ILE A 211 -7.19 8.29 -10.85
N ALA A 212 -7.32 7.38 -9.89
CA ALA A 212 -6.19 6.88 -9.11
C ALA A 212 -5.10 6.27 -10.00
N ASN A 213 -5.47 5.54 -11.04
CA ASN A 213 -4.52 4.95 -11.98
C ASN A 213 -3.65 5.99 -12.68
N VAL A 214 -4.26 7.00 -13.31
CA VAL A 214 -3.50 8.03 -14.03
C VAL A 214 -2.77 8.98 -13.07
N TYR A 215 -3.33 9.20 -11.88
CA TYR A 215 -2.76 10.07 -10.84
C TYR A 215 -1.36 9.65 -10.40
N VAL A 216 -1.09 8.34 -10.31
CA VAL A 216 0.23 7.81 -9.90
C VAL A 216 1.09 7.35 -11.08
N GLN A 217 0.60 7.46 -12.31
CA GLN A 217 1.22 6.80 -13.46
C GLN A 217 2.63 7.28 -13.78
N ASP A 218 2.81 8.60 -13.82
CA ASP A 218 4.11 9.20 -14.12
C ASP A 218 5.15 8.89 -13.01
N LEU A 219 4.74 8.96 -11.75
CA LEU A 219 5.58 8.63 -10.60
C LEU A 219 6.09 7.19 -10.69
N VAL A 220 5.19 6.23 -10.95
CA VAL A 220 5.55 4.81 -11.06
C VAL A 220 6.42 4.56 -12.28
N GLU A 221 6.15 5.20 -13.42
CA GLU A 221 7.01 5.04 -14.59
C GLU A 221 8.42 5.53 -14.38
N ARG A 222 8.61 6.75 -13.86
CA ARG A 222 9.94 7.29 -13.59
C ARG A 222 10.72 6.38 -12.66
N TYR A 223 10.06 5.90 -11.61
CA TYR A 223 10.65 4.95 -10.66
C TYR A 223 11.06 3.63 -11.33
N LEU A 224 10.14 2.96 -12.04
CA LEU A 224 10.40 1.64 -12.60
C LEU A 224 11.43 1.68 -13.74
N ARG A 225 11.39 2.69 -14.59
CA ARG A 225 12.40 2.90 -15.64
C ARG A 225 13.77 3.23 -15.05
N GLY A 226 13.81 4.04 -13.99
CA GLY A 226 15.03 4.34 -13.24
C GLY A 226 15.66 3.07 -12.65
N LEU A 227 14.84 2.24 -11.99
CA LEU A 227 15.30 0.97 -11.42
C LEU A 227 15.75 -0.01 -12.50
N GLU A 228 15.02 -0.15 -13.62
CA GLU A 228 15.39 -1.01 -14.74
C GLU A 228 16.78 -0.64 -15.30
N ASN A 229 17.05 0.66 -15.48
CA ASN A 229 18.36 1.15 -15.93
C ASN A 229 19.49 0.83 -14.92
N ARG A 230 19.24 0.97 -13.62
CA ARG A 230 20.20 0.62 -12.56
C ARG A 230 20.50 -0.88 -12.54
N LEU A 231 19.47 -1.72 -12.64
CA LEU A 231 19.63 -3.17 -12.74
C LEU A 231 20.48 -3.55 -13.96
N HIS A 232 20.24 -2.92 -15.12
CA HIS A 232 21.06 -3.13 -16.30
C HIS A 232 22.53 -2.69 -16.09
N ALA A 233 22.76 -1.57 -15.41
CA ALA A 233 24.11 -1.10 -15.07
C ALA A 233 24.86 -2.08 -14.16
N LEU A 234 24.17 -2.75 -13.24
CA LEU A 234 24.71 -3.84 -12.41
C LEU A 234 24.98 -5.15 -13.20
N GLY A 235 24.59 -5.22 -14.47
CA GLY A 235 24.74 -6.41 -15.31
C GLY A 235 23.61 -7.44 -15.15
N PHE A 236 22.47 -7.06 -14.58
CA PHE A 236 21.28 -7.89 -14.56
C PHE A 236 20.73 -8.08 -15.99
N THR A 237 20.49 -9.33 -16.37
CA THR A 237 19.94 -9.70 -17.69
C THR A 237 18.74 -10.65 -17.57
N GLY A 238 18.19 -10.81 -16.37
CA GLY A 238 17.02 -11.64 -16.11
C GLY A 238 15.71 -10.92 -16.43
N ASN A 239 14.60 -11.51 -15.99
CA ASN A 239 13.28 -10.87 -16.11
C ASN A 239 12.96 -10.10 -14.83
N PHE A 240 12.53 -8.85 -14.99
CA PHE A 240 12.08 -8.00 -13.89
C PHE A 240 10.55 -7.96 -13.84
N TYR A 241 9.99 -8.31 -12.68
CA TYR A 241 8.55 -8.37 -12.44
C TYR A 241 8.15 -7.58 -11.20
N LEU A 242 6.90 -7.14 -11.18
CA LEU A 242 6.29 -6.45 -10.06
C LEU A 242 5.22 -7.31 -9.42
N MET A 243 5.17 -7.32 -8.08
CA MET A 243 4.10 -7.94 -7.31
C MET A 243 2.82 -7.12 -7.46
N LEU A 244 1.69 -7.79 -7.71
CA LEU A 244 0.38 -7.16 -7.80
C LEU A 244 -0.39 -7.32 -6.49
N SER A 245 -1.33 -6.41 -6.24
CA SER A 245 -2.29 -6.47 -5.12
C SER A 245 -3.02 -7.81 -5.03
N SER A 246 -3.28 -8.45 -6.17
CA SER A 246 -3.99 -9.73 -6.27
C SER A 246 -3.15 -10.96 -5.89
N GLY A 247 -1.86 -10.78 -5.62
CA GLY A 247 -0.90 -11.86 -5.44
C GLY A 247 -0.33 -12.44 -6.74
N GLY A 248 -0.65 -11.84 -7.89
CA GLY A 248 0.00 -12.15 -9.16
C GLY A 248 1.31 -11.36 -9.35
N ILE A 249 1.98 -11.59 -10.47
CA ILE A 249 3.12 -10.77 -10.92
C ILE A 249 2.86 -10.20 -12.32
N ALA A 250 3.44 -9.03 -12.63
CA ALA A 250 3.33 -8.38 -13.93
C ALA A 250 4.67 -7.85 -14.45
N THR A 251 4.75 -7.58 -15.75
CA THR A 251 5.88 -6.89 -16.37
C THR A 251 5.86 -5.40 -16.03
N VAL A 252 7.03 -4.76 -16.12
CA VAL A 252 7.19 -3.30 -15.95
C VAL A 252 6.20 -2.51 -16.81
N ASP A 253 6.08 -2.83 -18.11
CA ASP A 253 5.18 -2.09 -19.01
C ASP A 253 3.70 -2.21 -18.63
N THR A 254 3.26 -3.41 -18.23
CA THR A 254 1.88 -3.62 -17.76
C THR A 254 1.61 -2.82 -16.49
N THR A 255 2.60 -2.78 -15.59
CA THR A 255 2.50 -2.03 -14.34
C THR A 255 2.51 -0.52 -14.56
N ILE A 256 3.28 -0.01 -15.53
CA ILE A 256 3.23 1.40 -15.93
C ILE A 256 1.86 1.76 -16.50
N GLN A 257 1.23 0.85 -17.24
CA GLN A 257 -0.12 1.07 -17.76
C GLN A 257 -1.18 1.05 -16.65
N PHE A 258 -1.04 0.15 -15.67
CA PHE A 258 -2.02 -0.08 -14.60
C PHE A 258 -1.39 -0.01 -13.19
N PRO A 259 -0.75 1.11 -12.81
CA PRO A 259 -0.02 1.25 -11.55
C PRO A 259 -0.92 1.10 -10.32
N VAL A 260 -2.21 1.37 -10.44
CA VAL A 260 -3.18 1.18 -9.34
C VAL A 260 -3.19 -0.27 -8.81
N ARG A 261 -2.78 -1.25 -9.64
CA ARG A 261 -2.67 -2.67 -9.27
C ARG A 261 -1.45 -3.01 -8.40
N LEU A 262 -0.64 -2.02 -8.02
CA LEU A 262 0.47 -2.18 -7.08
C LEU A 262 0.08 -1.82 -5.63
N LEU A 263 -1.13 -1.30 -5.40
CA LEU A 263 -1.62 -0.97 -4.06
C LEU A 263 -1.49 -2.19 -3.14
N GLU A 264 -0.88 -2.04 -1.97
CA GLU A 264 -0.68 -3.15 -1.03
C GLU A 264 0.08 -4.38 -1.61
N SER A 265 0.97 -4.19 -2.59
CA SER A 265 1.72 -5.29 -3.21
C SER A 265 2.67 -6.03 -2.24
N GLY A 266 3.36 -5.32 -1.34
CA GLY A 266 4.25 -5.94 -0.33
C GLY A 266 3.49 -6.87 0.63
N PRO A 267 2.42 -6.38 1.29
CA PRO A 267 1.57 -7.21 2.16
C PRO A 267 0.93 -8.41 1.46
N ALA A 268 0.54 -8.26 0.19
CA ALA A 268 0.05 -9.38 -0.62
C ALA A 268 1.11 -10.49 -0.74
N ALA A 269 2.40 -10.14 -0.93
CA ALA A 269 3.49 -11.11 -0.94
C ALA A 269 3.64 -11.84 0.40
N GLY A 270 3.49 -11.13 1.53
CA GLY A 270 3.51 -11.72 2.87
C GLY A 270 2.41 -12.76 3.07
N ALA A 271 1.19 -12.47 2.61
CA ALA A 271 0.08 -13.42 2.66
C ALA A 271 0.32 -14.66 1.78
N LEU A 272 0.93 -14.51 0.60
CA LEU A 272 1.33 -15.64 -0.25
C LEU A 272 2.45 -16.48 0.37
N ALA A 273 3.40 -15.84 1.06
CA ALA A 273 4.44 -16.56 1.80
C ALA A 273 3.79 -17.39 2.92
N ALA A 274 2.89 -16.80 3.70
CA ALA A 274 2.13 -17.49 4.73
C ALA A 274 1.33 -18.66 4.16
N GLN A 275 0.66 -18.48 3.00
CA GLN A 275 -0.02 -19.57 2.27
C GLN A 275 0.94 -20.72 1.95
N ALA A 276 2.09 -20.41 1.34
CA ALA A 276 3.06 -21.42 0.90
C ALA A 276 3.67 -22.19 2.07
N TYR A 277 4.10 -21.50 3.13
CA TYR A 277 4.64 -22.12 4.33
C TYR A 277 3.57 -22.87 5.13
N GLY A 278 2.35 -22.34 5.18
CA GLY A 278 1.19 -23.01 5.76
C GLY A 278 0.94 -24.37 5.13
N LEU A 279 0.84 -24.41 3.79
CA LEU A 279 0.67 -25.64 3.03
C LEU A 279 1.82 -26.63 3.27
N ALA A 280 3.07 -26.14 3.28
CA ALA A 280 4.23 -26.97 3.57
C ALA A 280 4.21 -27.55 4.99
N ALA A 281 3.62 -26.83 5.95
CA ALA A 281 3.42 -27.27 7.33
C ALA A 281 2.15 -28.13 7.53
N GLY A 282 1.37 -28.40 6.48
CA GLY A 282 0.12 -29.17 6.55
C GLY A 282 -1.10 -28.36 7.03
N HIS A 283 -1.03 -27.03 6.96
CA HIS A 283 -2.11 -26.11 7.34
C HIS A 283 -2.65 -25.38 6.10
N GLU A 284 -3.78 -25.83 5.58
CA GLU A 284 -4.44 -25.17 4.45
C GLU A 284 -5.18 -23.88 4.87
N SER A 285 -5.65 -23.81 6.12
CA SER A 285 -6.33 -22.63 6.65
C SER A 285 -5.49 -22.04 7.79
N LEU A 286 -5.17 -20.75 7.72
CA LEU A 286 -4.39 -20.03 8.74
C LEU A 286 -4.67 -18.53 8.73
N ILE A 287 -4.25 -17.84 9.78
CA ILE A 287 -4.24 -16.38 9.85
C ILE A 287 -2.80 -15.92 9.64
N SER A 288 -2.57 -15.10 8.62
CA SER A 288 -1.31 -14.41 8.38
C SER A 288 -1.29 -13.12 9.18
N PHE A 289 -0.26 -12.88 9.98
CA PHE A 289 -0.09 -11.67 10.78
C PHE A 289 1.30 -11.08 10.55
N ASP A 290 1.33 -9.90 9.96
CA ASP A 290 2.55 -9.12 9.71
C ASP A 290 2.56 -7.89 10.60
N MET A 291 3.53 -7.75 11.50
CA MET A 291 3.66 -6.53 12.31
C MET A 291 5.01 -5.85 12.11
N GLY A 292 4.93 -4.60 11.66
CA GLY A 292 6.06 -3.70 11.51
C GLY A 292 6.13 -2.63 12.61
N GLY A 293 6.87 -1.55 12.33
CA GLY A 293 6.99 -0.40 13.23
C GLY A 293 5.72 0.46 13.29
N THR A 294 4.98 0.61 12.21
CA THR A 294 3.85 1.56 12.16
C THR A 294 2.50 0.88 12.24
N THR A 295 2.37 -0.27 11.60
CA THR A 295 1.10 -0.97 11.37
C THR A 295 1.28 -2.48 11.51
N ALA A 296 0.18 -3.18 11.78
CA ALA A 296 0.07 -4.62 11.59
C ALA A 296 -0.94 -4.93 10.49
N LYS A 297 -0.78 -6.06 9.81
CA LYS A 297 -1.68 -6.53 8.75
C LYS A 297 -2.09 -7.96 9.00
N ILE A 298 -3.38 -8.24 8.80
CA ILE A 298 -3.95 -9.58 8.94
C ILE A 298 -4.60 -10.03 7.64
N CYS A 299 -4.31 -11.26 7.24
CA CYS A 299 -5.01 -11.97 6.17
C CYS A 299 -5.59 -13.28 6.69
N VAL A 300 -6.84 -13.59 6.34
CA VAL A 300 -7.39 -14.94 6.52
C VAL A 300 -7.11 -15.74 5.25
N ILE A 301 -6.41 -16.85 5.40
CA ILE A 301 -6.17 -17.85 4.36
C ILE A 301 -7.05 -19.04 4.68
N ASP A 302 -7.91 -19.43 3.73
CA ASP A 302 -8.85 -20.53 3.92
C ASP A 302 -8.75 -21.52 2.76
N GLN A 303 -8.67 -22.82 3.08
CA GLN A 303 -8.58 -23.90 2.09
C GLN A 303 -7.45 -23.67 1.07
N GLY A 304 -6.31 -23.23 1.57
CA GLY A 304 -5.09 -22.99 0.81
C GLY A 304 -5.17 -21.76 -0.08
N LYS A 305 -6.10 -20.82 0.14
CA LYS A 305 -6.25 -19.61 -0.69
C LYS A 305 -6.45 -18.36 0.17
N PRO A 306 -5.68 -17.28 -0.05
CA PRO A 306 -6.02 -15.96 0.47
C PRO A 306 -7.37 -15.51 -0.11
N LEU A 307 -8.17 -14.81 0.69
CA LEU A 307 -9.40 -14.20 0.20
C LEU A 307 -9.06 -13.05 -0.75
N ILE A 308 -9.80 -12.94 -1.85
CA ILE A 308 -9.68 -11.82 -2.80
C ILE A 308 -10.90 -10.92 -2.63
N ALA A 309 -10.64 -9.63 -2.40
CA ALA A 309 -11.63 -8.58 -2.49
C ALA A 309 -11.54 -7.90 -3.87
N HIS A 310 -12.67 -7.42 -4.38
CA HIS A 310 -12.75 -6.69 -5.65
C HIS A 310 -12.97 -5.18 -5.46
N GLU A 311 -13.02 -4.73 -4.20
CA GLU A 311 -13.17 -3.35 -3.82
C GLU A 311 -12.32 -3.11 -2.56
N PHE A 312 -11.54 -2.04 -2.61
CA PHE A 312 -10.62 -1.59 -1.57
C PHE A 312 -10.82 -0.10 -1.31
N GLU A 313 -10.38 0.39 -0.15
CA GLU A 313 -10.44 1.82 0.18
C GLU A 313 -9.04 2.31 0.56
N VAL A 314 -8.57 3.33 -0.16
CA VAL A 314 -7.30 4.02 0.14
C VAL A 314 -7.62 5.29 0.94
N ASP A 315 -6.69 5.74 1.78
CA ASP A 315 -6.78 7.03 2.50
C ASP A 315 -8.08 7.17 3.31
N ARG A 316 -8.35 6.18 4.18
CA ARG A 316 -9.51 6.21 5.08
C ARG A 316 -9.38 7.33 6.10
N ILE A 317 -10.33 8.27 6.11
CA ILE A 317 -10.41 9.35 7.11
C ILE A 317 -10.55 8.76 8.53
N TYR A 318 -11.33 7.69 8.68
CA TYR A 318 -11.51 7.01 9.95
C TYR A 318 -11.06 5.55 9.86
N ARG A 319 -10.05 5.21 10.68
CA ARG A 319 -9.56 3.83 10.78
C ARG A 319 -10.70 2.89 11.19
N PHE A 320 -10.79 1.75 10.50
CA PHE A 320 -11.83 0.71 10.69
C PHE A 320 -13.27 1.15 10.35
N LYS A 321 -13.48 2.28 9.66
CA LYS A 321 -14.80 2.67 9.14
C LYS A 321 -14.84 2.52 7.63
N LYS A 322 -15.41 1.41 7.16
CA LYS A 322 -15.66 1.18 5.74
C LYS A 322 -16.55 2.30 5.18
N GLY A 323 -16.16 2.86 4.06
CA GLY A 323 -16.80 3.99 3.39
C GLY A 323 -16.14 5.34 3.66
N SER A 324 -15.12 5.38 4.52
CA SER A 324 -14.40 6.62 4.86
C SER A 324 -13.18 6.91 3.98
N GLY A 325 -12.85 6.02 3.03
CA GLY A 325 -11.73 6.18 2.11
C GLY A 325 -12.16 6.24 0.64
N LEU A 326 -11.20 6.51 -0.24
CA LEU A 326 -11.39 6.52 -1.68
C LEU A 326 -11.58 5.08 -2.19
N PRO A 327 -12.72 4.76 -2.84
CA PRO A 327 -12.97 3.41 -3.33
C PRO A 327 -12.14 3.13 -4.57
N ILE A 328 -11.47 1.99 -4.57
CA ILE A 328 -10.65 1.47 -5.66
C ILE A 328 -11.14 0.06 -5.99
N LYS A 329 -11.45 -0.16 -7.27
CA LYS A 329 -12.08 -1.38 -7.77
C LYS A 329 -11.05 -2.23 -8.53
N ILE A 330 -10.21 -2.91 -7.77
CA ILE A 330 -9.19 -3.83 -8.27
C ILE A 330 -9.22 -5.13 -7.46
N PRO A 331 -8.80 -6.27 -8.05
CA PRO A 331 -8.58 -7.48 -7.28
C PRO A 331 -7.40 -7.28 -6.32
N VAL A 332 -7.64 -7.44 -5.02
CA VAL A 332 -6.64 -7.33 -3.97
C VAL A 332 -6.77 -8.51 -3.01
N ILE A 333 -5.64 -9.03 -2.52
CA ILE A 333 -5.65 -9.93 -1.37
C ILE A 333 -6.26 -9.16 -0.22
N GLU A 334 -7.32 -9.73 0.34
CA GLU A 334 -8.04 -9.09 1.41
C GLU A 334 -7.19 -9.08 2.67
N LEU A 335 -6.87 -7.86 3.10
CA LEU A 335 -6.05 -7.57 4.26
C LEU A 335 -6.79 -6.56 5.12
N ILE A 336 -6.74 -6.77 6.44
CA ILE A 336 -7.07 -5.70 7.38
C ILE A 336 -5.78 -5.06 7.85
N GLU A 337 -5.76 -3.74 7.79
CA GLU A 337 -4.69 -2.96 8.40
C GLU A 337 -5.11 -2.54 9.81
N ILE A 338 -4.23 -2.82 10.76
CA ILE A 338 -4.36 -2.45 12.15
C ILE A 338 -3.36 -1.34 12.42
N GLY A 339 -3.87 -0.19 12.84
CA GLY A 339 -3.08 1.00 13.14
C GLY A 339 -2.19 0.92 14.38
N THR A 340 -1.81 -0.30 14.80
CA THR A 340 -0.95 -0.59 15.94
C THR A 340 0.26 -1.39 15.43
N GLY A 341 1.43 -0.76 15.37
CA GLY A 341 2.75 -1.39 15.21
C GLY A 341 3.67 -1.14 16.41
N GLY A 342 4.95 -1.49 16.31
CA GLY A 342 5.93 -1.31 17.39
C GLY A 342 6.15 0.16 17.83
N GLY A 343 6.11 1.09 16.90
CA GLY A 343 6.23 2.53 17.13
C GLY A 343 4.93 3.23 17.54
N SER A 344 3.83 2.50 17.78
CA SER A 344 2.55 3.11 18.20
C SER A 344 2.71 3.82 19.52
N ILE A 345 2.25 5.07 19.58
CA ILE A 345 2.42 5.95 20.73
C ILE A 345 1.42 5.57 21.82
N ALA A 346 1.93 5.40 23.04
CA ALA A 346 1.15 5.24 24.25
C ALA A 346 0.88 6.59 24.92
N ARG A 347 -0.32 6.78 25.44
CA ARG A 347 -0.71 8.00 26.16
C ARG A 347 -1.79 7.72 27.20
N VAL A 348 -1.85 8.57 28.20
CA VAL A 348 -3.00 8.66 29.11
C VAL A 348 -3.93 9.74 28.57
N ASP A 349 -5.17 9.39 28.27
CA ASP A 349 -6.16 10.34 27.78
C ASP A 349 -6.72 11.25 28.90
N ALA A 350 -7.58 12.20 28.53
CA ALA A 350 -8.18 13.14 29.48
C ALA A 350 -9.06 12.48 30.55
N LEU A 351 -9.47 11.22 30.35
CA LEU A 351 -10.26 10.43 31.30
C LEU A 351 -9.38 9.57 32.20
N GLY A 352 -8.05 9.65 32.07
CA GLY A 352 -7.12 8.85 32.85
C GLY A 352 -6.97 7.40 32.34
N LEU A 353 -7.38 7.12 31.10
CA LEU A 353 -7.26 5.79 30.52
C LEU A 353 -6.00 5.68 29.65
N LEU A 354 -5.30 4.54 29.77
CA LEU A 354 -4.19 4.21 28.89
C LEU A 354 -4.71 3.87 27.48
N LYS A 355 -4.12 4.48 26.46
CA LYS A 355 -4.39 4.27 25.04
C LYS A 355 -3.09 4.03 24.29
N VAL A 356 -3.14 3.21 23.25
CA VAL A 356 -2.02 2.94 22.33
C VAL A 356 -2.49 3.16 20.90
N GLY A 357 -1.77 3.97 20.14
CA GLY A 357 -2.17 4.40 18.80
C GLY A 357 -3.35 5.40 18.82
N PRO A 358 -3.90 5.77 17.65
CA PRO A 358 -3.49 5.35 16.30
C PRO A 358 -2.14 5.94 15.83
N ASP A 359 -1.65 6.98 16.48
CA ASP A 359 -0.43 7.68 16.04
C ASP A 359 0.81 6.80 16.24
N SER A 360 1.77 6.93 15.34
CA SER A 360 3.04 6.20 15.37
C SER A 360 4.22 7.16 15.32
N SER A 361 5.31 6.79 15.98
CA SER A 361 6.59 7.50 15.95
C SER A 361 7.42 7.25 14.68
N GLY A 362 6.98 6.33 13.81
CA GLY A 362 7.68 6.01 12.55
C GLY A 362 9.09 5.47 12.77
N ALA A 363 9.99 5.75 11.81
CA ALA A 363 11.41 5.42 11.91
C ALA A 363 12.30 6.62 12.30
N ASP A 364 11.77 7.82 12.09
CA ASP A 364 12.40 9.11 12.39
C ASP A 364 11.29 10.06 12.89
N PRO A 365 11.29 10.47 14.17
CA PRO A 365 12.34 10.24 15.17
C PRO A 365 12.34 8.83 15.78
N GLY A 366 11.30 8.02 15.52
CA GLY A 366 11.16 6.64 16.01
C GLY A 366 10.90 6.49 17.51
N PRO A 367 10.83 5.24 18.01
CA PRO A 367 10.79 4.93 19.44
C PRO A 367 11.85 5.66 20.26
N VAL A 368 11.55 5.97 21.52
CA VAL A 368 12.48 6.66 22.42
C VAL A 368 13.79 5.90 22.53
N CYS A 369 13.71 4.58 22.62
CA CYS A 369 14.84 3.68 22.74
C CYS A 369 15.76 3.66 21.52
N TYR A 370 15.35 4.20 20.36
CA TYR A 370 16.24 4.30 19.19
C TYR A 370 17.26 5.44 19.34
N GLY A 371 17.07 6.36 20.29
CA GLY A 371 18.03 7.44 20.56
C GLY A 371 18.06 8.55 19.49
N ARG A 372 17.12 8.58 18.54
CA ARG A 372 17.09 9.50 17.39
C ARG A 372 16.21 10.75 17.59
N GLY A 373 15.93 11.10 18.85
CA GLY A 373 15.11 12.27 19.19
C GLY A 373 13.63 11.96 19.49
N GLY A 374 13.23 10.68 19.52
CA GLY A 374 11.88 10.29 19.95
C GLY A 374 11.61 10.69 21.40
N GLU A 375 10.44 11.26 21.67
CA GLU A 375 10.04 11.76 23.00
C GLU A 375 8.76 11.13 23.53
N GLU A 376 7.99 10.42 22.70
CA GLU A 376 6.73 9.79 23.08
C GLU A 376 6.93 8.28 23.32
N PRO A 377 6.38 7.70 24.40
CA PRO A 377 6.57 6.28 24.70
C PRO A 377 5.83 5.41 23.68
N THR A 378 6.45 4.30 23.28
CA THR A 378 5.92 3.39 22.25
C THR A 378 5.80 1.95 22.71
N VAL A 379 5.18 1.09 21.88
CA VAL A 379 5.11 -0.37 22.12
C VAL A 379 6.51 -0.99 22.16
N THR A 380 7.43 -0.56 21.29
CA THR A 380 8.83 -1.00 21.29
C THR A 380 9.56 -0.59 22.57
N ASP A 381 9.31 0.61 23.10
CA ASP A 381 9.87 1.03 24.40
C ASP A 381 9.37 0.13 25.54
N ALA A 382 8.07 -0.17 25.56
CA ALA A 382 7.49 -1.08 26.54
C ALA A 382 8.07 -2.50 26.42
N ASN A 383 8.18 -3.04 25.21
CA ASN A 383 8.75 -4.37 24.95
C ASN A 383 10.23 -4.44 25.36
N LEU A 384 11.00 -3.36 25.19
CA LEU A 384 12.36 -3.28 25.67
C LEU A 384 12.44 -3.32 27.21
N ILE A 385 11.58 -2.57 27.90
CA ILE A 385 11.52 -2.57 29.37
C ILE A 385 11.13 -3.95 29.93
N LEU A 386 10.20 -4.64 29.26
CA LEU A 386 9.75 -5.98 29.63
C LEU A 386 10.77 -7.08 29.32
N GLY A 387 11.87 -6.76 28.61
CA GLY A 387 12.93 -7.70 28.28
C GLY A 387 12.64 -8.59 27.06
N TYR A 388 11.67 -8.21 26.21
CA TYR A 388 11.42 -8.91 24.94
C TYR A 388 12.46 -8.57 23.86
N LEU A 389 13.15 -7.44 23.99
CA LEU A 389 14.17 -6.98 23.06
C LEU A 389 15.53 -6.94 23.76
N ASP A 390 16.57 -7.38 23.06
CA ASP A 390 17.95 -7.24 23.51
C ASP A 390 18.47 -5.83 23.16
N PRO A 391 18.83 -4.98 24.15
CA PRO A 391 19.33 -3.64 23.89
C PRO A 391 20.68 -3.62 23.17
N GLY A 392 21.48 -4.68 23.26
CA GLY A 392 22.82 -4.78 22.65
C GLY A 392 22.83 -5.39 21.25
N TYR A 393 21.75 -6.02 20.82
CA TYR A 393 21.72 -6.81 19.58
C TYR A 393 20.55 -6.48 18.64
N PHE A 394 20.03 -5.25 18.70
CA PHE A 394 18.96 -4.83 17.80
C PHE A 394 19.47 -4.66 16.36
N LEU A 395 18.64 -5.05 15.38
CA LEU A 395 18.99 -5.04 13.95
C LEU A 395 20.29 -5.80 13.61
N GLY A 396 20.53 -6.92 14.28
CA GLY A 396 21.77 -7.71 14.13
C GLY A 396 23.00 -7.02 14.72
N GLY A 397 22.81 -6.23 15.78
CA GLY A 397 23.88 -5.49 16.47
C GLY A 397 24.28 -4.17 15.82
N ARG A 398 23.59 -3.74 14.75
CA ARG A 398 23.86 -2.45 14.08
C ARG A 398 23.30 -1.25 14.83
N MET A 399 22.39 -1.47 15.78
CA MET A 399 21.76 -0.43 16.58
C MET A 399 21.71 -0.86 18.05
N SER A 400 22.18 0.02 18.94
CA SER A 400 22.02 -0.15 20.39
C SER A 400 20.78 0.60 20.85
N LEU A 401 20.00 -0.01 21.76
CA LEU A 401 18.79 0.58 22.29
C LEU A 401 19.00 1.22 23.67
N ASP A 402 18.44 2.40 23.87
CA ASP A 402 18.53 3.14 25.13
C ASP A 402 17.40 2.75 26.10
N LEU A 403 17.65 1.70 26.87
CA LEU A 403 16.74 1.22 27.92
C LEU A 403 16.49 2.27 29.01
N ALA A 404 17.51 3.04 29.39
CA ALA A 404 17.38 4.02 30.46
C ALA A 404 16.43 5.16 30.07
N LYS A 405 16.57 5.66 28.84
CA LYS A 405 15.70 6.70 28.30
C LYS A 405 14.27 6.21 28.12
N ALA A 406 14.07 4.98 27.63
CA ALA A 406 12.75 4.36 27.55
C ALA A 406 12.05 4.30 28.93
N ARG A 407 12.78 3.85 29.97
CA ARG A 407 12.26 3.81 31.35
C ARG A 407 11.90 5.19 31.87
N GLN A 408 12.74 6.20 31.62
CA GLN A 408 12.48 7.57 32.06
C GLN A 408 11.21 8.14 31.42
N VAL A 409 11.05 7.97 30.11
CA VAL A 409 9.89 8.51 29.38
C VAL A 409 8.60 7.80 29.75
N ILE A 410 8.59 6.46 29.82
CA ILE A 410 7.40 5.69 30.26
C ILE A 410 7.02 6.05 31.71
N LYS A 411 8.00 6.23 32.60
CA LYS A 411 7.75 6.69 33.96
C LYS A 411 7.02 8.05 33.98
N ALA A 412 7.60 9.05 33.30
CA ALA A 412 7.11 10.42 33.35
C ALA A 412 5.75 10.60 32.64
N LYS A 413 5.55 9.93 31.50
CA LYS A 413 4.36 10.15 30.66
C LYS A 413 3.19 9.23 30.98
N ILE A 414 3.45 8.04 31.55
CA ILE A 414 2.42 7.01 31.80
C ILE A 414 2.39 6.62 33.28
N ALA A 415 3.47 6.06 33.81
CA ALA A 415 3.46 5.40 35.12
C ALA A 415 3.09 6.36 36.26
N ASP A 416 3.73 7.53 36.33
CA ASP A 416 3.48 8.55 37.36
C ASP A 416 2.05 9.10 37.29
N LYS A 417 1.45 9.21 36.10
CA LYS A 417 0.08 9.69 35.92
C LYS A 417 -0.97 8.68 36.37
N LEU A 418 -0.67 7.39 36.24
CA LEU A 418 -1.57 6.28 36.60
C LEU A 418 -1.29 5.72 38.00
N GLY A 419 -0.23 6.17 38.68
CA GLY A 419 0.17 5.64 39.99
C GLY A 419 0.70 4.21 39.91
N LEU A 420 1.36 3.85 38.81
CA LEU A 420 1.89 2.51 38.55
C LEU A 420 3.42 2.49 38.62
N SER A 421 4.01 1.30 38.78
CA SER A 421 5.42 1.09 38.46
C SER A 421 5.68 1.20 36.95
N VAL A 422 6.96 1.37 36.58
CA VAL A 422 7.35 1.45 35.16
C VAL A 422 7.06 0.13 34.44
N GLU A 423 7.27 -0.99 35.11
CA GLU A 423 7.02 -2.34 34.63
C GLU A 423 5.53 -2.59 34.41
N GLU A 424 4.67 -2.19 35.35
CA GLU A 424 3.21 -2.29 35.20
C GLU A 424 2.69 -1.41 34.07
N ALA A 425 3.24 -0.19 33.92
CA ALA A 425 2.89 0.69 32.80
C ALA A 425 3.32 0.09 31.45
N ALA A 426 4.54 -0.45 31.35
CA ALA A 426 5.03 -1.12 30.15
C ALA A 426 4.17 -2.37 29.83
N TRP A 427 3.82 -3.16 30.84
CA TRP A 427 2.91 -4.30 30.66
C TRP A 427 1.53 -3.88 30.16
N GLY A 428 0.96 -2.78 30.70
CA GLY A 428 -0.30 -2.24 30.23
C GLY A 428 -0.27 -1.81 28.75
N ILE A 429 0.81 -1.17 28.31
CA ILE A 429 1.02 -0.79 26.90
C ILE A 429 1.02 -2.03 26.02
N HIS A 430 1.80 -3.04 26.39
CA HIS A 430 1.91 -4.32 25.68
C HIS A 430 0.54 -5.03 25.58
N GLN A 431 -0.19 -5.12 26.68
CA GLN A 431 -1.52 -5.76 26.73
C GLN A 431 -2.55 -5.05 25.86
N ILE A 432 -2.61 -3.71 25.90
CA ILE A 432 -3.55 -2.95 25.07
C ILE A 432 -3.24 -3.13 23.58
N ALA A 433 -1.95 -3.12 23.20
CA ALA A 433 -1.55 -3.38 21.83
C ALA A 433 -2.03 -4.76 21.35
N ASN A 434 -1.77 -5.81 22.15
CA ASN A 434 -2.18 -7.17 21.83
C ASN A 434 -3.70 -7.35 21.77
N GLU A 435 -4.46 -6.82 22.72
CA GLU A 435 -5.93 -6.95 22.72
C GLU A 435 -6.55 -6.20 21.53
N ASN A 436 -6.03 -5.02 21.18
CA ASN A 436 -6.47 -4.30 19.99
C ASN A 436 -6.28 -5.13 18.71
N MET A 437 -5.10 -5.77 18.56
CA MET A 437 -4.80 -6.62 17.41
C MET A 437 -5.63 -7.91 17.39
N ALA A 438 -5.77 -8.58 18.54
CA ALA A 438 -6.58 -9.78 18.68
C ALA A 438 -8.07 -9.51 18.41
N ASN A 439 -8.59 -8.36 18.85
CA ASN A 439 -9.96 -7.94 18.58
C ASN A 439 -10.17 -7.67 17.08
N ALA A 440 -9.24 -6.97 16.42
CA ALA A 440 -9.32 -6.73 14.97
C ALA A 440 -9.31 -8.05 14.18
N ALA A 441 -8.42 -9.00 14.54
CA ALA A 441 -8.39 -10.33 13.95
C ALA A 441 -9.73 -11.07 14.11
N ARG A 442 -10.31 -11.00 15.31
CA ARG A 442 -11.58 -11.65 15.65
C ARG A 442 -12.75 -11.08 14.86
N VAL A 443 -12.85 -9.76 14.79
CA VAL A 443 -13.89 -9.07 14.00
C VAL A 443 -13.78 -9.48 12.53
N HIS A 444 -12.58 -9.43 11.95
CA HIS A 444 -12.37 -9.78 10.55
C HIS A 444 -12.69 -11.24 10.23
N ALA A 445 -12.27 -12.19 11.08
CA ALA A 445 -12.62 -13.60 10.93
C ALA A 445 -14.15 -13.80 10.99
N LEU A 446 -14.83 -13.14 11.94
CA LEU A 446 -16.29 -13.24 12.11
C LEU A 446 -17.07 -12.64 10.94
N GLU A 447 -16.63 -11.50 10.38
CA GLU A 447 -17.22 -10.90 9.17
C GLU A 447 -17.21 -11.87 7.97
N ARG A 448 -16.28 -12.82 7.98
CA ARG A 448 -16.13 -13.87 6.96
C ARG A 448 -16.76 -15.20 7.35
N GLY A 449 -17.51 -15.23 8.45
CA GLY A 449 -18.15 -16.44 8.97
C GLY A 449 -17.14 -17.50 9.41
N LYS A 450 -15.92 -17.09 9.79
CA LYS A 450 -14.85 -17.99 10.22
C LYS A 450 -14.70 -17.96 11.74
N ASP A 451 -14.43 -19.14 12.31
CA ASP A 451 -14.06 -19.27 13.72
C ASP A 451 -12.53 -19.17 13.87
N PRO A 452 -11.99 -18.06 14.41
CA PRO A 452 -10.54 -17.84 14.47
C PRO A 452 -9.80 -18.92 15.28
N ARG A 453 -10.49 -19.65 16.18
CA ARG A 453 -9.88 -20.76 16.96
C ARG A 453 -9.43 -21.94 16.10
N ARG A 454 -9.93 -22.01 14.85
CA ARG A 454 -9.60 -23.07 13.90
C ARG A 454 -8.39 -22.75 13.02
N PHE A 455 -7.85 -21.55 13.12
CA PHE A 455 -6.79 -21.06 12.26
C PHE A 455 -5.51 -20.89 13.09
N PRO A 456 -4.43 -21.66 12.82
CA PRO A 456 -3.12 -21.32 13.36
C PRO A 456 -2.68 -19.94 12.87
N LEU A 457 -1.84 -19.28 13.65
CA LEU A 457 -1.28 -17.98 13.33
C LEU A 457 0.10 -18.15 12.68
N PHE A 458 0.30 -17.56 11.51
CA PHE A 458 1.59 -17.37 10.88
C PHE A 458 2.03 -15.92 11.11
N ALA A 459 2.85 -15.72 12.14
CA ALA A 459 3.34 -14.41 12.55
C ALA A 459 4.71 -14.09 11.92
N PHE A 460 4.83 -12.91 11.33
CA PHE A 460 6.05 -12.40 10.72
C PHE A 460 6.09 -10.86 10.78
N GLY A 461 7.12 -10.27 10.17
CA GLY A 461 7.46 -8.87 10.39
C GLY A 461 8.31 -8.71 11.65
N GLY A 462 9.02 -7.58 11.76
CA GLY A 462 10.00 -7.38 12.83
C GLY A 462 9.42 -7.34 14.25
N ALA A 463 8.11 -7.14 14.38
CA ALA A 463 7.39 -7.08 15.64
C ALA A 463 6.20 -8.06 15.70
N GLY A 464 6.14 -9.04 14.78
CA GLY A 464 5.08 -10.05 14.65
C GLY A 464 4.91 -11.01 15.82
#